data_AF-A0A5E7EL66-F1
#
_entry.id   AF-A0A5E7EL66-F1
#
_cell.length_a   1.000
_cell.length_b   1.000
_cell.length_c   1.000
_cell.angle_alpha   90.00
_cell.angle_beta   90.00
_cell.angle_gamma   90.00
#
_symmetry.space_group_name_H-M   'P 1'
#
loop_
_entity.id
_entity.type
_entity.pdbx_description
1 polymer ?
#
loop_
_entity_poly.entity_id
_entity_poly.type
_entity_poly.pdbx_seq_one_letter_code
_entity_poly.pdbx_strand_id
1 'polypeptide(L)'
;MKRTTLHLCAVTLLVLCGTSAFAQDCKGLQALNLKAKGSTLGNLVSAIMGNKSEPVECGSLESVLDSVVNTHKAGGRKLEEDRPFNLQEAQANLAEAQSEPLVKRRLEQIRKNVQDANQRLLYEAATLDEEGYYGARDLRIRQLQQQLK
;
A
#
# COMPACT_ATOMS: atom_id res chain seq x y z
N MET A 1 48.46 -52.58 6.09
CA MET A 1 46.98 -52.76 6.03
C MET A 1 46.44 -51.96 4.84
N LYS A 2 45.39 -52.48 4.19
CA LYS A 2 44.92 -52.22 2.81
C LYS A 2 44.27 -50.83 2.62
N ARG A 3 44.39 -50.30 1.39
CA ARG A 3 43.61 -49.19 0.79
C ARG A 3 42.17 -49.62 0.47
N THR A 4 41.26 -48.63 0.32
CA THR A 4 40.02 -48.49 -0.54
C THR A 4 38.88 -47.83 0.28
N THR A 5 38.02 -46.90 -0.15
CA THR A 5 37.70 -46.19 -1.43
C THR A 5 36.67 -45.06 -1.14
N LEU A 6 36.58 -44.09 -2.05
CA LEU A 6 35.56 -43.02 -2.20
C LEU A 6 34.11 -43.51 -2.34
N HIS A 7 33.14 -42.66 -1.93
CA HIS A 7 31.87 -42.27 -2.60
C HIS A 7 31.42 -40.97 -1.91
N LEU A 8 31.32 -39.75 -2.47
CA LEU A 8 30.70 -39.18 -3.67
C LEU A 8 29.19 -39.42 -3.80
N CYS A 9 28.39 -38.44 -3.36
CA CYS A 9 27.03 -38.05 -3.82
C CYS A 9 26.69 -36.73 -3.09
N ALA A 10 26.89 -35.53 -3.65
CA ALA A 10 26.11 -34.90 -4.71
C ALA A 10 24.60 -34.80 -4.42
N VAL A 11 24.16 -33.76 -3.70
CA VAL A 11 22.86 -33.11 -3.92
C VAL A 11 23.04 -31.61 -3.82
N THR A 12 23.44 -31.02 -4.94
CA THR A 12 23.09 -29.66 -5.33
C THR A 12 21.58 -29.64 -5.61
N LEU A 13 20.79 -28.86 -4.86
CA LEU A 13 19.53 -28.35 -5.39
C LEU A 13 19.25 -26.94 -4.89
N LEU A 14 19.16 -26.04 -5.87
CA LEU A 14 18.82 -24.64 -5.79
C LEU A 14 17.56 -24.40 -4.95
N VAL A 15 17.63 -23.43 -4.04
CA VAL A 15 16.47 -22.57 -3.74
C VAL A 15 16.92 -21.13 -3.94
N LEU A 16 17.18 -20.79 -5.21
CA LEU A 16 16.97 -19.43 -5.71
C LEU A 16 15.45 -19.25 -5.88
N CYS A 17 14.75 -18.91 -4.81
CA CYS A 17 13.48 -18.21 -4.97
C CYS A 17 13.80 -16.72 -4.99
N GLY A 18 14.30 -16.27 -6.14
CA GLY A 18 14.25 -14.86 -6.50
C GLY A 18 12.79 -14.44 -6.64
N THR A 19 12.22 -13.85 -5.60
CA THR A 19 10.98 -13.08 -5.72
C THR A 19 11.33 -11.69 -6.24
N SER A 20 11.75 -11.64 -7.49
CA SER A 20 11.73 -10.42 -8.27
C SER A 20 10.45 -10.40 -9.10
N ALA A 21 9.80 -9.25 -9.11
CA ALA A 21 8.64 -8.84 -9.90
C ALA A 21 7.29 -9.00 -9.20
N PHE A 22 6.79 -7.88 -8.66
CA PHE A 22 5.58 -7.27 -9.21
C PHE A 22 5.78 -5.76 -9.31
N ALA A 23 6.58 -5.33 -10.29
CA ALA A 23 6.32 -4.04 -10.93
C ALA A 23 5.10 -4.25 -11.83
N GLN A 24 3.91 -4.39 -11.24
CA GLN A 24 2.67 -4.39 -12.01
C GLN A 24 2.42 -2.95 -12.43
N ASP A 25 2.37 -2.70 -13.74
CA ASP A 25 1.90 -1.42 -14.25
C ASP A 25 0.46 -1.22 -13.73
N CYS A 26 0.25 -0.23 -12.86
CA CYS A 26 -1.06 0.09 -12.31
C CYS A 26 -1.97 0.72 -13.37
N LYS A 27 -2.49 -0.10 -14.29
CA LYS A 27 -3.34 0.34 -15.42
C LYS A 27 -4.65 0.97 -14.97
N GLY A 28 -5.19 0.58 -13.81
CA GLY A 28 -6.43 1.13 -13.24
C GLY A 28 -6.32 2.59 -12.78
N LEU A 29 -5.14 3.03 -12.33
CA LEU A 29 -4.91 4.43 -11.93
C LEU A 29 -5.14 5.43 -13.08
N GLN A 30 -4.94 5.00 -14.33
CA GLN A 30 -5.12 5.85 -15.52
C GLN A 30 -6.60 6.11 -15.82
N ALA A 31 -7.50 5.22 -15.35
CA ALA A 31 -8.94 5.36 -15.52
C ALA A 31 -9.56 6.33 -14.52
N LEU A 32 -8.86 6.65 -13.43
CA LEU A 32 -9.24 7.76 -12.55
C LEU A 32 -9.14 9.05 -13.37
N ASN A 33 -10.29 9.58 -13.78
CA ASN A 33 -10.41 10.82 -14.55
C ASN A 33 -10.07 12.03 -13.66
N LEU A 34 -8.81 12.10 -13.26
CA LEU A 34 -8.23 13.15 -12.43
C LEU A 34 -8.11 14.39 -13.30
N LYS A 35 -9.23 15.11 -13.40
CA LYS A 35 -9.46 16.26 -14.29
C LYS A 35 -8.62 17.50 -13.95
N ALA A 36 -7.49 17.36 -13.28
CA ALA A 36 -6.69 18.46 -12.80
C ALA A 36 -5.20 18.24 -13.04
N LYS A 37 -4.78 18.31 -14.30
CA LYS A 37 -3.38 18.65 -14.61
C LYS A 37 -3.08 20.01 -13.93
N GLY A 38 -2.27 19.99 -12.88
CA GLY A 38 -1.85 21.17 -12.12
C GLY A 38 -2.37 21.26 -10.67
N SER A 39 -3.24 20.37 -10.20
CA SER A 39 -3.58 20.29 -8.76
C SER A 39 -2.57 19.44 -7.99
N THR A 40 -2.47 19.66 -6.67
CA THR A 40 -1.63 18.85 -5.76
C THR A 40 -1.93 17.35 -5.90
N LEU A 41 -3.19 16.99 -6.11
CA LEU A 41 -3.62 15.61 -6.35
C LEU A 41 -3.17 15.07 -7.72
N GLY A 42 -3.23 15.88 -8.78
CA GLY A 42 -2.72 15.49 -10.10
C GLY A 42 -1.20 15.27 -10.09
N ASN A 43 -0.47 16.11 -9.36
CA ASN A 43 0.98 15.95 -9.16
C ASN A 43 1.30 14.70 -8.34
N LEU A 44 0.53 14.43 -7.27
CA LEU A 44 0.65 13.22 -6.45
C LEU A 44 0.50 11.95 -7.30
N VAL A 45 -0.59 11.86 -8.09
CA VAL A 45 -0.84 10.67 -8.92
C VAL A 45 0.19 10.51 -10.03
N SER A 46 0.64 11.61 -10.62
CA SER A 46 1.71 11.57 -11.62
C SER A 46 3.03 11.06 -11.02
N ALA A 47 3.33 11.44 -9.77
CA ALA A 47 4.54 10.99 -9.09
C ALA A 47 4.52 9.49 -8.76
N ILE A 48 3.35 8.96 -8.40
CA ILE A 48 3.14 7.52 -8.15
C ILE A 48 3.23 6.75 -9.47
N MET A 49 2.47 7.15 -10.50
CA MET A 49 2.55 6.49 -11.81
C MET A 49 3.96 6.52 -12.45
N GLY A 50 4.80 7.48 -12.08
CA GLY A 50 6.19 7.56 -12.53
C GLY A 50 7.14 6.61 -11.81
N ASN A 51 6.73 5.99 -10.70
CA ASN A 51 7.56 5.14 -9.87
C ASN A 51 7.29 3.66 -10.19
N LYS A 52 8.31 2.95 -10.67
CA LYS A 52 8.16 1.57 -11.18
C LYS A 52 8.10 0.49 -10.09
N SER A 53 8.31 0.86 -8.83
CA SER A 53 8.33 -0.06 -7.70
C SER A 53 7.48 0.49 -6.58
N GLU A 54 6.18 0.32 -6.72
CA GLU A 54 5.22 0.70 -5.68
C GLU A 54 5.35 -0.25 -4.46
N PRO A 55 5.33 0.26 -3.22
CA PRO A 55 5.44 -0.56 -2.01
C PRO A 55 4.14 -1.31 -1.66
N VAL A 56 3.11 -1.15 -2.48
CA VAL A 56 1.72 -1.58 -2.26
C VAL A 56 1.11 -2.07 -3.58
N GLU A 57 0.11 -2.93 -3.46
CA GLU A 57 -0.66 -3.49 -4.56
C GLU A 57 -1.48 -2.41 -5.27
N CYS A 58 -1.48 -2.44 -6.60
CA CYS A 58 -2.17 -1.45 -7.43
C CYS A 58 -3.67 -1.35 -7.13
N GLY A 59 -4.33 -2.46 -6.76
CA GLY A 59 -5.76 -2.48 -6.45
C GLY A 59 -6.12 -1.67 -5.20
N SER A 60 -5.31 -1.76 -4.16
CA SER A 60 -5.51 -0.96 -2.95
C SER A 60 -5.13 0.50 -3.17
N LEU A 61 -4.11 0.78 -3.99
CA LEU A 61 -3.82 2.15 -4.44
C LEU A 61 -4.99 2.78 -5.20
N GLU A 62 -5.59 2.04 -6.14
CA GLU A 62 -6.75 2.49 -6.91
C GLU A 62 -7.96 2.76 -6.00
N SER A 63 -8.28 1.82 -5.10
CA SER A 63 -9.35 1.94 -4.11
C SER A 63 -9.19 3.17 -3.21
N VAL A 64 -7.98 3.39 -2.71
CA VAL A 64 -7.67 4.55 -1.86
C VAL A 64 -7.72 5.85 -2.65
N LEU A 65 -7.15 5.91 -3.86
CA LEU A 65 -7.20 7.11 -4.68
C LEU A 65 -8.62 7.48 -5.09
N ASP A 66 -9.45 6.49 -5.43
CA ASP A 66 -10.87 6.70 -5.68
C ASP A 66 -11.56 7.30 -4.43
N SER A 67 -11.28 6.76 -3.25
CA SER A 67 -11.82 7.25 -1.97
C SER A 67 -11.32 8.65 -1.60
N VAL A 68 -10.09 9.01 -1.99
CA VAL A 68 -9.54 10.36 -1.79
C VAL A 68 -10.31 11.37 -2.65
N VAL A 69 -10.58 11.04 -3.92
CA VAL A 69 -11.31 11.90 -4.87
C VAL A 69 -12.79 11.99 -4.51
N ASN A 70 -13.41 10.84 -4.27
CA ASN A 70 -14.85 10.71 -4.01
C ASN A 70 -15.14 10.86 -2.51
N THR A 71 -14.81 12.03 -1.96
CA THR A 71 -14.95 12.46 -0.55
C THR A 71 -16.26 12.09 0.19
N HIS A 72 -17.30 11.65 -0.52
CA HIS A 72 -18.58 11.19 0.02
C HIS A 72 -18.72 9.66 0.13
N LYS A 73 -17.72 8.88 -0.29
CA LYS A 73 -17.69 7.41 -0.23
C LYS A 73 -16.37 6.96 0.38
N ALA A 74 -16.26 7.03 1.70
CA ALA A 74 -15.23 6.24 2.38
C ALA A 74 -15.68 4.78 2.24
N GLY A 75 -15.04 4.04 1.32
CA GLY A 75 -15.31 2.63 1.08
C GLY A 75 -15.81 2.33 -0.33
N GLY A 76 -14.89 1.96 -1.22
CA GLY A 76 -15.17 1.45 -2.57
C GLY A 76 -15.93 0.11 -2.62
N ARG A 77 -16.48 -0.37 -1.50
CA ARG A 77 -17.34 -1.55 -1.43
C ARG A 77 -18.71 -1.07 -0.97
N LYS A 78 -19.75 -1.36 -1.75
CA LYS A 78 -21.19 -1.05 -1.53
C LYS A 78 -21.76 -1.27 -0.11
N LEU A 79 -20.99 -1.84 0.83
CA LEU A 79 -21.36 -2.10 2.21
C LEU A 79 -20.92 -0.99 3.19
N GLU A 80 -20.10 -0.01 2.77
CA GLU A 80 -19.56 1.05 3.65
C GLU A 80 -20.23 2.43 3.47
N GLU A 81 -21.09 2.61 2.45
CA GLU A 81 -21.68 3.91 2.07
C GLU A 81 -22.55 4.56 3.18
N ASP A 82 -23.02 3.79 4.17
CA ASP A 82 -23.95 4.26 5.21
C ASP A 82 -23.32 4.46 6.60
N ARG A 83 -22.01 4.21 6.78
CA ARG A 83 -21.39 4.32 8.10
C ARG A 83 -20.68 5.67 8.28
N PRO A 84 -21.12 6.55 9.19
CA PRO A 84 -20.41 7.79 9.47
C PRO A 84 -19.02 7.48 10.04
N PHE A 85 -18.03 8.27 9.66
CA PHE A 85 -16.66 8.11 10.17
C PHE A 85 -16.60 8.31 11.68
N ASN A 86 -16.09 7.29 12.38
CA ASN A 86 -15.81 7.33 13.81
C ASN A 86 -14.30 7.43 14.04
N LEU A 87 -13.85 8.59 14.54
CA LEU A 87 -12.44 8.84 14.80
C LEU A 87 -11.84 7.89 15.84
N GLN A 88 -12.60 7.53 16.88
CA GLN A 88 -12.11 6.68 17.96
C GLN A 88 -11.90 5.24 17.48
N GLU A 89 -12.86 4.70 16.74
CA GLU A 89 -12.73 3.37 16.12
C GLU A 89 -11.57 3.34 15.13
N ALA A 90 -11.43 4.38 14.30
CA ALA A 90 -10.34 4.49 13.35
C ALA A 90 -8.95 4.55 14.01
N GLN A 91 -8.84 5.25 15.14
CA GLN A 91 -7.61 5.28 15.94
C GLN A 91 -7.31 3.93 16.61
N ALA A 92 -8.34 3.26 17.14
CA ALA A 92 -8.19 1.92 17.73
C ALA A 92 -7.73 0.90 16.67
N ASN A 93 -8.33 0.95 15.47
CA ASN A 93 -7.97 0.09 14.35
C ASN A 93 -6.54 0.36 13.84
N LEU A 94 -6.07 1.63 13.88
CA LEU A 94 -4.67 1.94 13.59
C LEU A 94 -3.72 1.39 14.66
N ALA A 95 -4.10 1.46 15.94
CA ALA A 95 -3.30 0.89 17.02
C ALA A 95 -3.19 -0.64 16.90
N GLU A 96 -4.30 -1.30 16.54
CA GLU A 96 -4.34 -2.72 16.24
C GLU A 96 -3.41 -3.06 15.06
N ALA A 97 -3.51 -2.35 13.94
CA ALA A 97 -2.61 -2.50 12.80
C ALA A 97 -1.12 -2.34 13.18
N GLN A 98 -0.81 -1.42 14.10
CA GLN A 98 0.55 -1.19 14.58
C GLN A 98 1.04 -2.24 15.58
N SER A 99 0.14 -3.03 16.16
CA SER A 99 0.51 -4.17 17.00
C SER A 99 0.93 -5.38 16.18
N GLU A 100 0.46 -5.48 14.92
CA GLU A 100 0.84 -6.56 14.00
C GLU A 100 2.26 -6.37 13.43
N PRO A 101 3.21 -7.30 13.65
CA PRO A 101 4.62 -7.11 13.30
C PRO A 101 4.91 -6.93 11.81
N LEU A 102 4.09 -7.51 10.93
CA LEU A 102 4.25 -7.37 9.48
C LEU A 102 3.77 -6.00 9.02
N VAL A 103 2.54 -5.62 9.42
CA VAL A 103 1.94 -4.32 9.09
C VAL A 103 2.78 -3.18 9.64
N LYS A 104 3.19 -3.27 10.91
CA LYS A 104 4.10 -2.28 11.53
C LYS A 104 5.37 -2.08 10.72
N ARG A 105 6.05 -3.17 10.31
CA ARG A 105 7.28 -3.09 9.51
C ARG A 105 7.05 -2.42 8.16
N ARG A 106 5.95 -2.76 7.46
CA ARG A 106 5.59 -2.12 6.18
C ARG A 106 5.36 -0.61 6.34
N LEU A 107 4.59 -0.21 7.36
CA LEU A 107 4.35 1.19 7.67
C LEU A 107 5.64 1.95 8.02
N GLU A 108 6.53 1.35 8.80
CA GLU A 108 7.84 1.94 9.13
C GLU A 108 8.74 2.10 7.90
N GLN A 109 8.75 1.11 7.00
CA GLN A 109 9.49 1.18 5.74
C GLN A 109 8.96 2.32 4.86
N ILE A 110 7.65 2.48 4.75
CA ILE A 110 7.03 3.61 4.03
C ILE A 110 7.47 4.94 4.64
N ARG A 111 7.40 5.09 5.96
CA ARG A 111 7.85 6.32 6.64
C ARG A 111 9.33 6.64 6.40
N LYS A 112 10.17 5.62 6.31
CA LYS A 112 11.62 5.77 6.07
C LYS A 112 11.95 6.12 4.62
N ASN A 113 11.25 5.51 3.68
CA ASN A 113 11.62 5.54 2.26
C ASN A 113 10.85 6.61 1.46
N VAL A 114 9.66 7.02 1.93
CA VAL A 114 8.79 7.96 1.23
C VAL A 114 8.87 9.33 1.90
N GLN A 115 9.60 10.25 1.25
CA GLN A 115 9.87 11.58 1.80
C GLN A 115 8.65 12.51 1.73
N ASP A 116 7.91 12.48 0.62
CA ASP A 116 6.72 13.31 0.44
C ASP A 116 5.60 12.86 1.39
N ALA A 117 5.03 13.80 2.13
CA ALA A 117 4.02 13.51 3.15
C ALA A 117 2.70 12.99 2.55
N ASN A 118 2.30 13.50 1.38
CA ASN A 118 1.07 13.10 0.71
C ASN A 118 1.21 11.68 0.15
N GLN A 119 2.33 11.37 -0.50
CA GLN A 119 2.65 10.02 -0.97
C GLN A 119 2.70 9.04 0.20
N ARG A 120 3.33 9.44 1.31
CA ARG A 120 3.41 8.59 2.49
C ARG A 120 2.03 8.24 3.04
N LEU A 121 1.15 9.23 3.21
CA LEU A 121 -0.21 8.99 3.67
C LEU A 121 -0.99 8.08 2.72
N LEU A 122 -0.79 8.24 1.40
CA LEU A 122 -1.43 7.37 0.42
C LEU A 122 -0.95 5.92 0.52
N TYR A 123 0.36 5.68 0.60
CA TYR A 123 0.91 4.34 0.73
C TYR A 123 0.56 3.68 2.06
N GLU A 124 0.54 4.45 3.15
CA GLU A 124 0.07 3.96 4.44
C GLU A 124 -1.41 3.56 4.35
N ALA A 125 -2.26 4.38 3.72
CA ALA A 125 -3.66 4.05 3.51
C ALA A 125 -3.83 2.77 2.66
N ALA A 126 -3.09 2.64 1.56
CA ALA A 126 -3.14 1.45 0.70
C ALA A 126 -2.66 0.19 1.42
N THR A 127 -1.59 0.28 2.21
CA THR A 127 -1.12 -0.84 3.04
C THR A 127 -2.19 -1.26 4.04
N LEU A 128 -2.87 -0.30 4.68
CA LEU A 128 -3.93 -0.60 5.64
C LEU A 128 -5.17 -1.21 4.97
N ASP A 129 -5.46 -0.83 3.72
CA ASP A 129 -6.53 -1.40 2.91
C ASP A 129 -6.25 -2.88 2.54
N GLU A 130 -5.03 -3.19 2.10
CA GLU A 130 -4.60 -4.57 1.80
C GLU A 130 -4.75 -5.51 3.00
N GLU A 131 -4.41 -5.01 4.18
CA GLU A 131 -4.40 -5.77 5.43
C GLU A 131 -5.78 -5.77 6.12
N GLY A 132 -6.78 -5.08 5.55
CA GLY A 132 -8.16 -5.06 6.04
C GLY A 132 -8.45 -4.09 7.19
N TYR A 133 -7.53 -3.18 7.51
CA TYR A 133 -7.70 -2.14 8.53
C TYR A 133 -8.41 -0.90 7.96
N TYR A 134 -9.67 -1.06 7.57
CA TYR A 134 -10.43 -0.03 6.85
C TYR A 134 -10.65 1.26 7.65
N GLY A 135 -10.83 1.17 8.97
CA GLY A 135 -10.93 2.36 9.82
C GLY A 135 -9.62 3.17 9.83
N ALA A 136 -8.48 2.47 9.91
CA ALA A 136 -7.17 3.08 9.85
C ALA A 136 -6.85 3.67 8.47
N ARG A 137 -7.24 2.98 7.39
CA ARG A 137 -7.19 3.47 6.00
C ARG A 137 -7.94 4.80 5.89
N ASP A 138 -9.19 4.85 6.36
CA ASP A 138 -10.03 6.04 6.27
C ASP A 138 -9.46 7.22 7.07
N LEU A 139 -8.81 6.94 8.21
CA LEU A 139 -8.08 7.95 8.97
C LEU A 139 -6.96 8.59 8.13
N ARG A 140 -6.17 7.78 7.41
CA ARG A 140 -5.10 8.27 6.54
C ARG A 140 -5.63 9.02 5.32
N ILE A 141 -6.72 8.54 4.70
CA ILE A 141 -7.40 9.23 3.60
C ILE A 141 -7.87 10.62 4.05
N ARG A 142 -8.48 10.74 5.23
CA ARG A 142 -8.93 12.04 5.74
C ARG A 142 -7.78 12.99 6.03
N GLN A 143 -6.67 12.49 6.57
CA GLN A 143 -5.45 13.29 6.76
C GLN A 143 -4.90 13.78 5.42
N LEU A 144 -4.87 12.90 4.40
CA LEU A 144 -4.44 13.27 3.05
C LEU A 144 -5.38 14.33 2.44
N GLN A 145 -6.69 14.13 2.53
CA GLN A 145 -7.68 15.11 2.07
C GLN A 145 -7.55 16.47 2.76
N GLN A 146 -7.15 16.50 4.03
CA GLN A 146 -6.86 17.75 4.75
C GLN A 146 -5.60 18.44 4.24
N GLN A 147 -4.58 17.69 3.81
CA GLN A 147 -3.32 18.24 3.25
C GLN A 147 -3.45 18.68 1.79
N LEU A 148 -4.42 18.14 1.06
CA LEU A 148 -4.67 18.46 -0.35
C LEU A 148 -5.62 19.66 -0.55
N LYS A 149 -6.26 20.16 0.52
CA LYS A 149 -7.06 21.40 0.52
C LYS A 149 -6.16 22.63 0.59
#